data_AF-A0AAI9ZBE3-F1
#
_entry.id   AF-A0AAI9ZBE3-F1
#
_cell.length_a   1.000
_cell.length_b   1.000
_cell.length_c   1.000
_cell.angle_alpha   90.00
_cell.angle_beta   90.00
_cell.angle_gamma   90.00
#
_symmetry.space_group_name_H-M   'P 1'
#
loop_
_entity.id
_entity.type
_entity.pdbx_description
1 polymer ?
#
loop_
_entity_poly.entity_id
_entity_poly.type
_entity_poly.pdbx_seq_one_letter_code
_entity_poly.pdbx_strand_id
1 'polypeptide(L)'
;MASLRRLPNPQMYTIGWITALDKELTVAQAVLDEEHQKPENFRKHPKDTNNYIWGRVGDHNIVIVGIPFTGNLVRTVGSLG
;
A
#
# COMPACT_ATOMS: atom_id res chain seq x y z
N MET A 1 9.98 22.42 4.96
CA MET A 1 9.25 21.23 4.51
C MET A 1 8.51 20.67 5.72
N ALA A 2 7.19 20.58 5.69
CA ALA A 2 6.43 20.03 6.81
C ALA A 2 6.76 18.54 6.96
N SER A 3 7.04 18.08 8.18
CA SER A 3 7.16 16.65 8.45
C SER A 3 5.80 16.01 8.24
N LEU A 4 5.73 14.94 7.44
CA LEU A 4 4.52 14.11 7.35
C LEU A 4 4.15 13.58 8.74
N ARG A 5 2.84 13.48 9.00
CA ARG A 5 2.32 12.98 10.27
C ARG A 5 2.73 11.53 10.47
N ARG A 6 3.10 11.16 11.69
CA ARG A 6 3.39 9.77 12.08
C ARG A 6 2.43 9.34 13.18
N LEU A 7 1.83 8.17 13.04
CA LEU A 7 0.93 7.61 14.06
C LEU A 7 1.68 6.56 14.90
N PRO A 8 1.36 6.43 16.21
CA PRO A 8 2.13 5.59 17.12
C PRO A 8 1.93 4.09 16.88
N ASN A 9 0.78 3.66 16.36
CA ASN A 9 0.42 2.24 16.26
C ASN A 9 -0.17 1.89 14.89
N PRO A 10 0.32 0.82 14.21
CA PRO A 10 -0.29 0.33 12.96
C PRO A 10 -1.77 -0.05 13.11
N GLN A 11 -2.25 -0.41 14.31
CA GLN A 11 -3.67 -0.72 14.57
C GLN A 11 -4.61 0.48 14.36
N MET A 12 -4.07 1.70 14.24
CA MET A 12 -4.86 2.88 13.91
C MET A 12 -5.28 2.94 12.44
N TYR A 13 -4.71 2.10 11.59
CA TYR A 13 -5.08 1.94 10.19
C TYR A 13 -6.04 0.77 10.07
N THR A 14 -7.33 1.09 10.01
CA THR A 14 -8.41 0.11 10.08
C THR A 14 -8.86 -0.39 8.71
N ILE A 15 -8.44 0.28 7.64
CA ILE A 15 -8.75 -0.06 6.26
C ILE A 15 -7.45 -0.40 5.52
N GLY A 16 -7.41 -1.57 4.90
CA GLY A 16 -6.33 -2.00 4.01
C GLY A 16 -6.79 -1.98 2.55
N TRP A 17 -6.04 -1.30 1.67
CA TRP A 17 -6.26 -1.30 0.23
C TRP A 17 -5.11 -2.05 -0.46
N ILE A 18 -5.37 -3.22 -1.05
CA ILE A 18 -4.37 -4.00 -1.77
C ILE A 18 -4.37 -3.61 -3.26
N THR A 19 -3.18 -3.40 -3.83
CA THR A 19 -3.00 -3.13 -5.26
C THR A 19 -2.07 -4.17 -5.88
N ALA A 20 -2.46 -4.69 -7.05
CA ALA A 20 -1.72 -5.75 -7.73
C ALA A 20 -0.71 -5.21 -8.75
N LEU A 21 -0.93 -3.98 -9.23
CA LEU A 21 -0.10 -3.33 -10.23
C LEU A 21 0.47 -2.01 -9.69
N ASP A 22 1.68 -1.67 -10.12
CA ASP A 22 2.32 -0.40 -9.74
C ASP A 22 1.45 0.82 -10.12
N LYS A 23 0.77 0.76 -11.27
CA LYS A 23 -0.17 1.81 -11.69
C LYS A 23 -1.35 1.98 -10.72
N GLU A 24 -1.84 0.89 -10.15
CA GLU A 24 -2.92 0.93 -9.16
C GLU A 24 -2.41 1.49 -7.85
N LEU A 25 -1.18 1.15 -7.45
CA LEU A 25 -0.54 1.73 -6.28
C LEU A 25 -0.37 3.25 -6.42
N THR A 26 0.08 3.73 -7.58
CA THR A 26 0.22 5.16 -7.85
C THR A 26 -1.14 5.88 -7.77
N VAL A 27 -2.18 5.30 -8.35
CA VAL A 27 -3.54 5.88 -8.28
C VAL A 27 -4.06 5.88 -6.86
N ALA A 28 -3.92 4.77 -6.12
CA ALA A 28 -4.35 4.67 -4.74
C ALA A 28 -3.63 5.69 -3.84
N GLN A 29 -2.32 5.87 -4.02
CA GLN A 29 -1.55 6.88 -3.30
C GLN A 29 -2.05 8.30 -3.60
N ALA A 30 -2.37 8.60 -4.87
CA ALA A 30 -2.89 9.90 -5.27
C ALA A 30 -4.29 10.23 -4.70
N VAL A 31 -5.03 9.23 -4.20
CA VAL A 31 -6.34 9.40 -3.56
C VAL A 31 -6.21 9.83 -2.09
N LEU A 32 -5.02 9.76 -1.48
CA LEU A 32 -4.82 10.15 -0.09
C LEU A 32 -5.00 11.67 0.10
N ASP A 33 -5.81 12.06 1.08
CA ASP A 33 -5.90 13.45 1.55
C ASP A 33 -4.63 13.87 2.29
N GLU A 34 -3.98 12.90 2.96
CA GLU A 34 -2.78 13.09 3.76
C GLU A 34 -1.92 11.81 3.70
N GLU A 35 -0.64 11.95 3.34
CA GLU A 35 0.34 10.89 3.52
C GLU A 35 0.92 10.90 4.93
N HIS A 36 1.06 9.71 5.51
CA HIS A 36 1.69 9.50 6.81
C HIS A 36 3.04 8.82 6.65
N GLN A 37 3.93 9.05 7.63
CA GLN A 37 5.12 8.23 7.78
C GLN A 37 4.75 6.84 8.29
N LYS A 38 5.67 5.89 8.07
CA LYS A 38 5.62 4.56 8.68
C LYS A 38 5.35 4.67 10.19
N PRO A 39 4.36 3.94 10.73
CA PRO A 39 4.04 4.00 12.15
C PRO A 39 5.24 3.62 13.03
N GLU A 40 5.34 4.23 14.22
CA GLU A 40 6.49 4.06 15.11
C GLU A 40 6.76 2.61 15.47
N ASN A 41 5.70 1.88 15.82
CA ASN A 41 5.78 0.49 16.24
C ASN A 41 5.60 -0.52 15.10
N PHE A 42 5.63 -0.09 13.83
CA PHE A 42 5.56 -1.00 12.69
C PHE A 42 6.93 -1.60 12.36
N ARG A 43 7.00 -2.93 12.46
CA ARG A 43 8.15 -3.75 12.05
C ARG A 43 7.72 -4.66 10.91
N LYS A 44 8.25 -4.39 9.72
CA LYS A 44 8.03 -5.24 8.55
C LYS A 44 8.87 -6.51 8.68
N HIS A 45 8.26 -7.66 8.41
CA HIS A 45 8.96 -8.94 8.46
C HIS A 45 10.02 -9.02 7.33
N PRO A 46 11.21 -9.60 7.53
CA PRO A 46 12.25 -9.61 6.49
C PRO A 46 11.87 -10.31 5.18
N LYS A 47 10.96 -11.29 5.24
CA LYS A 47 10.44 -11.99 4.05
C LYS A 47 9.23 -11.31 3.40
N ASP A 48 8.72 -10.25 4.03
CA ASP A 48 7.61 -9.49 3.47
C ASP A 48 8.16 -8.56 2.39
N THR A 49 7.74 -8.79 1.15
CA THR A 49 8.16 -8.03 -0.03
C THR A 49 7.13 -6.98 -0.45
N ASN A 50 6.04 -6.81 0.30
CA ASN A 50 4.98 -5.86 -0.01
C ASN A 50 5.43 -4.41 0.21
N ASN A 51 4.96 -3.49 -0.62
CA ASN A 51 5.13 -2.07 -0.40
C ASN A 51 3.97 -1.55 0.47
N TYR A 52 4.26 -0.69 1.45
CA TYR A 52 3.26 -0.14 2.37
C TYR A 52 3.29 1.39 2.32
N ILE A 53 2.16 1.97 1.96
CA ILE A 53 1.92 3.42 2.00
C ILE A 53 0.86 3.69 3.06
N TRP A 54 1.10 4.68 3.91
CA TRP A 54 0.24 5.01 5.04
C TRP A 54 -0.37 6.38 4.80
N GLY A 55 -1.66 6.54 5.10
CA GLY A 55 -2.29 7.84 4.95
C GLY A 55 -3.71 7.89 5.47
N ARG A 56 -4.45 8.89 5.00
CA ARG A 56 -5.85 9.14 5.36
C ARG A 56 -6.69 9.48 4.13
N VAL A 57 -7.92 8.99 4.13
CA VAL A 57 -8.99 9.39 3.21
C VAL A 57 -10.23 9.71 4.04
N GLY A 58 -10.73 10.94 3.96
CA GLY A 58 -11.74 11.47 4.86
C GLY A 58 -11.31 11.32 6.32
N ASP A 59 -12.15 10.67 7.11
CA ASP A 59 -11.89 10.42 8.53
C ASP A 59 -11.20 9.08 8.81
N HIS A 60 -10.82 8.34 7.76
CA HIS A 60 -10.28 6.99 7.88
C HIS A 60 -8.78 6.96 7.62
N ASN A 61 -8.02 6.45 8.59
CA ASN A 61 -6.62 6.10 8.35
C ASN A 61 -6.57 4.78 7.57
N ILE A 62 -5.89 4.81 6.43
CA ILE A 62 -5.80 3.67 5.52
C ILE A 62 -4.33 3.27 5.27
N VAL A 63 -4.11 1.98 5.04
CA VAL A 63 -2.84 1.46 4.57
C VAL A 63 -3.03 0.89 3.16
N ILE A 64 -2.24 1.37 2.21
CA ILE A 64 -2.22 0.84 0.85
C ILE A 64 -1.06 -0.14 0.76
N VAL A 65 -1.34 -1.33 0.25
CA VAL A 65 -0.40 -2.45 0.17
C VAL A 65 -0.20 -2.83 -1.30
N GLY A 66 0.97 -2.48 -1.83
CA GLY A 66 1.41 -2.95 -3.15
C GLY A 66 2.00 -4.34 -3.04
N ILE A 67 1.37 -5.34 -3.66
CA ILE A 67 1.91 -6.71 -3.69
C ILE A 67 2.83 -6.88 -4.91
N PRO A 68 3.99 -7.53 -4.77
CA PRO A 68 4.87 -7.76 -5.90
C PRO A 68 4.21 -8.72 -6.89
N PHE A 69 4.16 -8.29 -8.15
CA PHE A 69 3.65 -9.11 -9.23
C PHE A 69 4.56 -10.34 -9.43
N THR A 70 4.12 -11.50 -8.96
CA THR A 70 4.78 -12.78 -9.24
C THR A 70 4.16 -13.33 -10.53
N GLY A 71 4.79 -13.05 -11.67
CA GLY A 71 4.25 -13.22 -13.01
C GLY A 71 4.01 -14.67 -13.48
N ASN A 72 3.10 -15.39 -12.84
CA ASN A 72 2.68 -16.73 -13.25
C ASN A 72 1.21 -16.83 -13.69
N LEU A 73 0.44 -15.74 -13.69
CA LEU A 73 -0.98 -15.78 -14.08
C LEU A 73 -1.29 -15.24 -15.48
N VAL A 74 -0.30 -14.73 -16.21
CA VAL A 74 -0.50 -14.20 -17.58
C VAL A 74 0.45 -14.87 -18.58
N ARG A 75 0.39 -16.20 -18.72
CA ARG A 75 0.97 -16.90 -19.88
C ARG A 75 0.24 -18.15 -20.39
N THR A 76 -0.97 -18.47 -19.92
CA THR A 76 -1.68 -19.71 -20.37
C THR A 76 -2.94 -19.48 -21.19
N VAL A 77 -3.31 -18.25 -21.53
CA VAL A 77 -4.45 -18.00 -22.45
C VAL A 77 -4.06 -16.90 -23.43
N GLY A 78 -3.45 -17.28 -24.55
CA GLY A 78 -3.08 -16.29 -25.57
C GLY A 78 -2.12 -16.69 -26.69
N SER A 79 -1.81 -17.97 -26.92
CA SER A 79 -1.17 -18.40 -28.18
C SER A 79 -1.81 -19.67 -28.75
N LEU A 80 -3.09 -19.55 -29.11
CA LEU A 80 -3.70 -20.35 -30.17
C LEU A 80 -4.50 -19.36 -31.01
N GLY A 81 -3.82 -18.82 -32.01
CA GLY A 81 -4.29 -17.86 -33.00
C GLY A 81 -3.19 -17.68 -34.02
#